data_AF-A0A2V6PB50-F1
#
_entry.id   AF-A0A2V6PB50-F1
#
_cell.length_a   1.000
_cell.length_b   1.000
_cell.length_c   1.000
_cell.angle_alpha   90.00
_cell.angle_beta   90.00
_cell.angle_gamma   90.00
#
_symmetry.space_group_name_H-M   'P 1'
#
loop_
_entity.id
_entity.type
_entity.pdbx_description
1 polymer ?
#
loop_
_entity_poly.entity_id
_entity_poly.type
_entity_poly.pdbx_seq_one_letter_code
_entity_poly.pdbx_strand_id
1 'polypeptide(L)' 'MSDVAQRTALYREANDAILARRNIIYLYFPNYIVALPKSLKNSKAVPDGLIRIKGTSWQEVFELCPTNA' A
#
# COMPACT_ATOMS: atom_id res chain seq x y z
N MET A 1 -15.94 -19.06 4.46
CA MET A 1 -17.18 -18.29 4.67
C MET A 1 -17.51 -17.54 3.38
N SER A 2 -18.53 -17.99 2.66
CA SER A 2 -18.93 -17.43 1.36
C SER A 2 -19.85 -16.21 1.46
N ASP A 3 -20.57 -16.04 2.57
CA ASP A 3 -21.48 -14.90 2.77
C ASP A 3 -20.72 -13.65 3.27
N VAL A 4 -20.73 -12.61 2.45
CA VAL A 4 -20.10 -11.31 2.73
C VAL A 4 -20.93 -10.49 3.72
N ALA A 5 -22.26 -10.56 3.67
CA ALA A 5 -23.14 -9.80 4.54
C ALA A 5 -23.01 -10.30 5.98
N GLN A 6 -23.04 -11.62 6.18
CA GLN A 6 -22.82 -12.24 7.48
C GLN A 6 -21.46 -11.84 8.08
N ARG A 7 -20.39 -11.91 7.28
CA ARG A 7 -19.04 -11.56 7.74
C ARG A 7 -18.93 -10.07 8.12
N THR A 8 -19.59 -9.20 7.36
CA THR A 8 -19.62 -7.76 7.65
C THR A 8 -20.33 -7.47 8.98
N ALA A 9 -21.43 -8.16 9.27
CA ALA A 9 -22.14 -8.02 10.54
C ALA A 9 -21.25 -8.43 11.72
N LEU A 10 -20.57 -9.58 11.62
CA LEU A 10 -19.66 -10.07 12.66
C LEU A 10 -18.48 -9.10 12.92
N TYR A 11 -17.90 -8.50 11.89
CA TYR A 11 -16.83 -7.52 12.09
C TYR A 11 -17.30 -6.22 12.76
N ARG A 12 -18.55 -5.79 12.52
CA ARG A 12 -19.12 -4.63 13.21
C ARG A 12 -19.28 -4.91 14.70
N GLU A 13 -19.86 -6.05 15.05
CA GLU A 13 -20.03 -6.47 16.44
C GLU A 13 -18.69 -6.57 17.17
N ALA A 14 -17.68 -7.15 16.52
CA ALA A 14 -16.33 -7.24 17.08
C ALA A 14 -15.71 -5.85 17.32
N ASN A 15 -15.84 -4.92 16.37
CA ASN A 15 -15.33 -3.56 16.52
C ASN A 15 -16.00 -2.83 17.69
N ASP A 16 -17.32 -2.95 17.83
CA ASP A 16 -18.07 -2.33 18.92
C ASP A 16 -17.61 -2.87 20.28
N ALA A 17 -17.41 -4.18 20.40
CA ALA A 17 -16.93 -4.82 21.63
C ALA A 17 -15.49 -4.41 22.00
N ILE A 18 -14.61 -4.25 21.01
CA ILE A 18 -13.22 -3.81 21.21
C ILE A 18 -13.19 -2.35 21.68
N LEU A 19 -13.97 -1.47 21.04
CA LEU A 19 -14.00 -0.04 21.34
C LEU A 19 -14.73 0.28 22.65
N ALA A 20 -15.71 -0.54 23.07
CA ALA A 20 -16.45 -0.34 24.32
C ALA A 20 -15.54 -0.32 25.56
N ARG A 21 -14.47 -1.13 25.57
CA ARG A 21 -13.49 -1.17 26.66
C ARG A 21 -12.54 0.03 26.67
N ARG A 22 -12.48 0.80 25.59
CA ARG A 22 -11.57 1.96 25.40
C ARG A 22 -10.09 1.67 25.67
N ASN A 23 -9.68 0.40 25.53
CA ASN A 23 -8.28 -0.02 25.66
C ASN A 23 -7.44 0.42 24.46
N ILE A 24 -8.09 0.68 23.33
CA ILE A 24 -7.48 1.14 22.09
C ILE A 24 -8.23 2.40 21.66
N ILE A 25 -7.50 3.47 21.41
CA ILE A 25 -8.03 4.69 20.81
C ILE A 25 -7.61 4.68 19.34
N TYR A 26 -8.58 4.82 18.46
CA TYR A 26 -8.34 4.90 17.04
C TYR A 26 -7.99 6.35 16.66
N LEU A 27 -6.73 6.63 16.28
CA LEU A 27 -6.30 8.00 15.93
C LEU A 27 -6.43 8.29 14.44
N TYR A 28 -5.79 7.49 13.58
CA TYR A 28 -5.79 7.71 12.13
C TYR A 28 -5.33 6.47 11.35
N PHE A 29 -5.70 6.41 10.06
CA PHE A 29 -5.14 5.43 9.11
C PHE A 29 -3.88 6.01 8.46
N PRO A 30 -2.74 5.32 8.48
CA PRO A 30 -1.53 5.81 7.83
C PRO A 30 -1.69 5.87 6.30
N ASN A 31 -1.33 7.01 5.71
CA ASN A 31 -1.24 7.13 4.25
C ASN A 31 0.06 6.51 3.77
N TYR A 32 -0.03 5.56 2.84
CA TYR A 32 1.14 4.88 2.30
C TYR A 32 1.76 5.71 1.17
N ILE A 33 2.86 6.40 1.48
CA ILE A 33 3.59 7.26 0.54
C ILE A 33 4.85 6.53 0.09
N VAL A 34 5.04 6.38 -1.22
CA VAL A 34 6.22 5.74 -1.79
C VAL A 34 6.85 6.66 -2.84
N ALA A 35 8.13 6.98 -2.65
CA ALA A 35 8.93 7.66 -3.66
C ALA A 35 9.57 6.62 -4.59
N LEU A 36 9.33 6.73 -5.89
CA LEU A 36 9.90 5.85 -6.92
C LEU A 36 10.73 6.69 -7.90
N PRO A 37 11.89 6.19 -8.36
CA PRO A 37 12.67 6.89 -9.37
C PRO A 37 11.93 6.92 -10.71
N LYS A 38 12.09 8.02 -11.48
CA LYS A 38 11.40 8.20 -12.77
C LYS A 38 11.70 7.10 -13.81
N SER A 39 12.86 6.46 -13.67
CA SER A 39 13.31 5.34 -14.51
C SER A 39 12.56 4.03 -14.22
N LEU A 40 11.89 3.90 -13.08
CA LEU A 40 11.11 2.72 -12.75
C LEU A 40 9.78 2.74 -13.50
N LYS A 41 9.52 1.70 -14.30
CA LYS A 41 8.28 1.53 -15.07
C LYS A 41 7.44 0.39 -14.51
N ASN A 42 6.13 0.46 -14.81
CA ASN A 42 5.14 -0.56 -14.47
C ASN A 42 4.95 -0.84 -12.97
N SER A 43 5.41 0.06 -12.10
CA SER A 43 5.09 0.01 -10.66
C SER A 43 3.61 0.33 -10.44
N LYS A 44 2.94 -0.47 -9.62
CA LYS A 44 1.53 -0.31 -9.25
C LYS A 44 1.40 -0.26 -7.74
N ALA A 45 0.69 0.76 -7.25
CA ALA A 45 0.27 0.81 -5.86
C ALA A 45 -0.81 -0.26 -5.61
N VAL A 46 -0.71 -0.95 -4.48
CA VAL A 46 -1.65 -2.00 -4.09
C VAL A 46 -2.19 -1.66 -2.71
N PRO A 47 -3.50 -1.87 -2.44
CA PRO A 47 -4.15 -1.45 -1.19
C PRO A 47 -3.71 -2.26 0.05
N ASP A 48 -2.82 -3.25 -0.11
CA ASP A 48 -2.20 -4.01 0.97
C ASP A 48 -1.01 -3.28 1.62
N GLY A 49 -0.60 -2.12 1.07
CA GLY A 49 0.56 -1.38 1.57
C GLY A 49 1.90 -2.01 1.18
N LEU A 50 1.91 -2.95 0.23
CA LEU A 50 3.14 -3.62 -0.21
C LEU A 50 3.57 -3.12 -1.59
N ILE A 51 4.90 -3.01 -1.77
CA ILE A 51 5.48 -2.68 -3.08
C ILE A 51 5.69 -3.97 -3.85
N ARG A 52 5.04 -4.10 -5.02
CA ARG A 52 5.21 -5.26 -5.90
C ARG A 52 6.29 -4.98 -6.94
N ILE A 53 7.39 -5.73 -6.85
CA ILE A 53 8.53 -5.61 -7.77
C ILE A 53 8.31 -6.45 -9.04
N LYS A 54 7.48 -7.50 -8.96
CA LYS A 54 7.23 -8.38 -10.11
C LYS A 54 6.52 -7.62 -11.23
N GLY A 55 7.10 -7.68 -12.43
CA GLY A 55 6.59 -6.96 -13.61
C GLY A 55 7.02 -5.48 -13.68
N THR A 56 7.79 -5.01 -12.70
CA THR A 56 8.47 -3.71 -12.80
C THR A 56 9.76 -3.87 -13.59
N SER A 57 10.14 -2.82 -14.31
CA SER A 57 11.40 -2.77 -15.04
C SER A 57 12.07 -1.43 -14.85
N TRP A 58 13.40 -1.45 -14.96
CA TRP A 58 14.21 -0.25 -15.01
C TRP A 58 14.39 0.14 -16.47
N GLN A 59 14.07 1.40 -16.78
CA GLN A 59 14.51 1.99 -18.04
C GLN A 59 15.94 2.48 -17.83
N GLU A 60 16.89 1.95 -18.60
CA GLU A 60 18.25 2.47 -18.62
C GLU A 60 18.21 3.93 -19.11
N VAL A 61 18.52 4.86 -18.21
CA VAL A 61 18.78 6.24 -18.57
C VAL A 61 20.27 6.29 -18.88
N PHE A 62 20.63 6.19 -20.16
CA PHE A 62 21.96 6.58 -20.63
C PHE A 62 22.08 8.10 -20.46
N GLU A 63 22.46 8.53 -19.26
CA GLU A 63 22.96 9.88 -19.05
C GLU A 63 24.36 9.91 -19.67
N LEU A 64 24.42 10.30 -20.95
CA LEU A 64 25.67 10.60 -21.63
C LEU A 64 26.38 11.68 -20.81
N CYS A 65 27.31 11.28 -19.96
CA CYS A 65 28.36 12.19 -19.51
C CYS A 65 29.12 12.57 -20.79
N PRO A 66 29.09 13.83 -21.26
CA PRO A 66 29.84 14.19 -22.45
C PRO A 66 31.31 14.07 -22.07
N THR A 67 31.97 13.01 -22.55
CA THR A 67 33.42 12.96 -22.64
C THR A 67 33.83 14.08 -23.59
N ASN A 68 34.25 15.20 -23.02
CA ASN A 68 34.95 16.24 -23.75
C ASN A 68 36.24 15.62 -24.30
N ALA A 69 36.30 15.58 -25.64
CA ALA A 69 37.50 15.28 -26.43
C ALA A 69 38.60 16.32 -26.20
#